data_AF-A0A524K8G0-F1
#
_entry.id   AF-A0A524K8G0-F1
#
_cell.length_a   1.000
_cell.length_b   1.000
_cell.length_c   1.000
_cell.angle_alpha   90.00
_cell.angle_beta   90.00
_cell.angle_gamma   90.00
#
_symmetry.space_group_name_H-M   'P 1'
#
loop_
_entity.id
_entity.type
_entity.pdbx_description
1 polymer ?
#
loop_
_entity_poly.entity_id
_entity_poly.type
_entity_poly.pdbx_seq_one_letter_code
_entity_poly.pdbx_strand_id
1 'polypeptide(L)' 'MKFVDEASIRVVAGNGGPGCVSFRREKFIPRGGPDGGDGGDGGGVWLVASKALNTLAD' A
#
# COMPACT_ATOMS: atom_id res chain seq x y z
N MET A 1 39.39 -13.92 11.78
CA MET A 1 38.16 -14.57 11.28
C MET A 1 37.06 -13.52 11.33
N LYS A 2 36.34 -13.24 10.24
CA LYS A 2 35.16 -12.36 10.26
C LYS A 2 33.92 -13.24 10.22
N PHE A 3 33.01 -13.03 11.16
CA PHE A 3 31.68 -13.64 11.15
C PHE A 3 30.74 -12.69 10.41
N VAL A 4 29.95 -13.21 9.49
CA VAL A 4 28.97 -12.46 8.70
C VAL A 4 27.62 -13.15 8.90
N ASP A 5 26.60 -12.36 9.17
CA ASP A 5 25.21 -12.79 9.31
C ASP A 5 24.45 -12.36 8.05
N GLU A 6 23.62 -13.26 7.50
CA GLU A 6 22.91 -13.06 6.23
C GLU A 6 21.51 -13.66 6.32
N ALA A 7 20.51 -12.89 5.90
CA ALA A 7 19.12 -13.35 5.77
C ALA A 7 18.55 -12.93 4.42
N SER A 8 17.79 -13.83 3.79
CA SER A 8 17.05 -13.56 2.55
C SER A 8 15.58 -13.39 2.87
N ILE A 9 15.01 -12.24 2.51
CA ILE A 9 13.59 -11.94 2.74
C ILE A 9 12.88 -11.62 1.43
N ARG A 10 11.60 -11.99 1.35
CA ARG A 10 10.70 -11.54 0.29
C ARG A 10 9.74 -10.53 0.87
N VAL A 11 9.82 -9.30 0.39
CA VAL A 11 8.91 -8.22 0.77
C VAL A 11 7.94 -7.95 -0.38
N VAL A 12 6.66 -7.77 -0.03
CA VAL A 12 5.60 -7.39 -0.97
C VAL A 12 4.84 -6.25 -0.33
N ALA A 13 4.71 -5.15 -1.07
CA ALA A 13 4.02 -3.96 -0.63
C ALA A 13 2.49 -4.11 -0.75
N GLY A 14 1.74 -3.15 -0.24
CA GLY A 14 0.29 -3.14 -0.36
C GLY A 14 -0.12 -2.79 -1.79
N ASN A 15 -1.16 -3.45 -2.31
CA ASN A 15 -1.81 -3.01 -3.54
C ASN A 15 -2.60 -1.72 -3.27
N GLY A 16 -2.65 -0.83 -4.27
CA GLY A 16 -3.60 0.28 -4.26
C GLY A 16 -5.04 -0.22 -4.40
N GLY A 17 -5.99 0.57 -3.89
CA GLY A 17 -7.41 0.31 -4.04
C GLY A 17 -7.87 0.62 -5.47
N PRO A 18 -8.91 -0.06 -5.98
CA PRO A 18 -9.54 0.33 -7.24
C PRO A 18 -10.32 1.64 -7.07
N GLY A 19 -10.33 2.47 -8.11
CA GLY A 19 -11.29 3.58 -8.21
C GLY A 19 -12.71 3.08 -8.43
N CYS A 20 -13.68 3.98 -8.33
CA CYS A 20 -15.10 3.68 -8.48
C CYS A 20 -15.65 4.23 -9.80
N VAL A 21 -16.48 3.46 -10.48
CA VAL A 21 -17.31 3.97 -11.58
C VAL A 21 -18.71 4.24 -11.03
N SER A 22 -19.08 5.51 -10.92
CA SER A 22 -20.38 5.95 -10.42
C SER A 22 -20.90 7.16 -11.18
N PHE A 23 -22.23 7.32 -11.16
CA PHE A 23 -22.93 8.48 -11.67
C PHE A 23 -23.90 9.00 -10.61
N ARG A 24 -23.94 10.32 -10.45
CA ARG A 24 -24.84 10.98 -9.50
C ARG A 24 -26.29 10.76 -9.90
N ARG A 25 -27.14 10.36 -8.94
CA ARG A 25 -28.58 10.15 -9.17
C ARG A 25 -29.40 10.97 -8.19
N GLU A 26 -30.13 11.96 -8.71
CA GLU A 26 -31.00 12.84 -7.94
C GLU A 26 -32.40 12.86 -8.55
N LYS A 27 -33.42 13.00 -7.70
CA LYS A 27 -34.84 12.83 -8.03
C LYS A 27 -35.34 13.66 -9.22
N PHE A 28 -34.71 14.80 -9.50
CA PHE A 28 -35.09 15.72 -10.58
C PHE A 28 -33.95 16.02 -11.57
N ILE A 29 -32.88 15.21 -11.55
CA ILE A 29 -31.76 15.34 -12.48
C ILE A 29 -31.70 14.04 -13.31
N PRO A 30 -32.24 14.05 -14.55
CA PRO A 30 -32.33 12.84 -15.38
C PRO A 30 -30.99 12.20 -15.73
N ARG A 31 -29.91 13.02 -15.76
CA ARG A 31 -28.54 12.58 -16.04
C ARG A 31 -27.58 13.37 -15.15
N GLY A 32 -27.29 12.83 -13.97
CA GLY A 32 -26.19 13.35 -13.17
C GLY A 32 -24.85 13.02 -13.80
N GLY A 33 -23.85 13.86 -13.55
CA GLY A 33 -22.49 13.63 -14.02
C GLY A 33 -21.82 12.43 -13.33
N PRO A 34 -20.67 11.97 -13.85
CA PRO A 34 -19.85 10.98 -13.16
C PRO A 34 -19.39 11.53 -11.80
N ASP A 35 -19.50 10.70 -10.76
CA ASP A 35 -19.13 11.03 -9.38
C ASP A 35 -18.32 9.92 -8.69
N GLY A 36 -17.74 9.02 -9.49
CA GLY A 36 -16.80 8.02 -9.02
C GLY A 36 -15.52 8.65 -8.47
N GLY A 37 -15.05 8.14 -7.33
CA GLY A 37 -13.78 8.56 -6.72
C GLY A 37 -12.60 7.71 -7.16
N ASP A 38 -11.40 8.23 -6.90
CA ASP A 38 -10.14 7.54 -7.16
C ASP A 38 -9.91 6.39 -6.18
N GLY A 39 -9.04 5.46 -6.60
CA GLY A 39 -8.52 4.42 -5.74
C GLY A 39 -7.49 4.98 -4.75
N GLY A 40 -7.35 4.31 -3.60
CA GLY A 40 -6.31 4.66 -2.64
C GLY A 40 -4.94 4.13 -3.04
N ASP A 41 -3.88 4.76 -2.54
CA ASP A 41 -2.51 4.29 -2.74
C ASP A 41 -2.24 2.96 -2.04
N GLY A 42 -1.34 2.18 -2.63
CA GLY A 42 -0.78 0.99 -2.00
C GLY A 42 0.20 1.34 -0.89
N GLY A 43 0.32 0.47 0.11
CA GLY A 43 1.29 0.65 1.19
C GLY A 43 2.72 0.35 0.74
N GLY A 44 3.70 1.00 1.37
CA GLY A 44 5.14 0.73 1.15
C GLY A 44 5.75 -0.20 2.21
N VAL A 45 6.88 -0.84 1.88
CA VAL A 45 7.70 -1.60 2.83
C VAL A 45 9.05 -0.91 3.00
N TRP A 46 9.43 -0.65 4.24
CA TRP A 46 10.67 0.05 4.58
C TRP A 46 11.43 -0.73 5.64
N LEU A 47 12.75 -0.83 5.49
CA LEU A 47 13.62 -1.31 6.56
C LEU A 47 14.01 -0.12 7.43
N VAL A 48 13.87 -0.28 8.74
CA VAL A 48 14.24 0.74 9.73
C VAL A 48 15.35 0.17 10.59
N ALA A 49 16.54 0.77 10.50
CA ALA A 49 17.66 0.39 11.33
C ALA A 49 17.41 0.77 12.80
N SER A 50 17.74 -0.13 13.71
CA SER A 50 17.66 0.10 15.15
C SER A 50 18.98 -0.29 15.82
N LYS A 51 19.47 0.56 16.72
CA LYS A 51 20.69 0.28 17.51
C LYS A 51 20.48 -0.82 18.56
N ALA A 52 19.23 -1.18 18.84
CA ALA A 52 18.91 -2.22 19.83
C ALA A 52 18.96 -3.64 19.24
N LEU A 53 18.99 -3.78 17.92
CA LEU A 53 19.03 -5.07 17.23
C LEU A 53 20.48 -5.43 16.87
N ASN A 54 20.86 -6.67 17.18
CA ASN A 54 22.26 -7.15 17.06
C ASN A 54 22.45 -8.23 15.98
N THR A 55 21.37 -8.83 15.48
CA THR A 55 21.39 -10.00 14.58
C THR A 55 20.23 -9.94 13.58
N LEU A 56 20.28 -10.76 12.53
CA LEU A 56 19.21 -10.98 11.56
C LEU A 56 18.40 -12.26 11.85
N ALA A 57 18.40 -12.71 13.12
CA ALA A 57 17.85 -14.00 13.53
C ALA A 57 16.32 -14.11 13.51
N ASP A 58 15.61 -12.98 13.41
CA ASP A 58 14.14 -12.89 13.40
C ASP A 58 13.61 -12.69 11.97
#